data_AF-A0A511KLT1-F1
#
_entry.id   AF-A0A511KLT1-F1
#
_cell.length_a   1.000
_cell.length_b   1.000
_cell.length_c   1.000
_cell.angle_alpha   90.00
_cell.angle_beta   90.00
_cell.angle_gamma   90.00
#
_symmetry.space_group_name_H-M   'P 1'
#
loop_
_entity.id
_entity.type
_entity.pdbx_description
1 polymer ?
#
loop_
_entity_poly.entity_id
_entity_poly.type
_entity_poly.pdbx_seq_one_letter_code
_entity_poly.pdbx_strand_id
1 'polypeptide(L)'
;MLRATPLARTLAASSRASARLVSASSAVPHLSTSSAHRLGSIGATFSTAAGQAGRVSIARAHGADGASARMGAIVRGVEGRRMASAAGGQSAYDNLRRAPNMAISPEQRIKVQNPIVEMDGDEMTRIIWHKIKKDLILPFLDVDIKYYDLGLEYRDQTDDQVTVDAAEAILKYGVGVKCATITPDEARVEEFKLKKMWKSPNGTIRNILGGTVFREPIIVEKVPKAVPGWTKPIIVGRHAFGDQYRSTDIVVPEAGKLELVYTPDDKSKQPTNLEVFHFKGPGVGLAMYNTKQSITDFAQSSFKLAIEKKLPLYMSTKNTILKGYDGQWKDIFQEIYDTQYKAKFEELGIWYEHRLIDDMVAQMIKSSGGYIMALKNYDGDVQSDVVAQGFGSLGLMSSELVTPDGKIIESEAAHGTVTRHYREHQKGNETSTNSIASIYAWTRGLKFAGKRDGNDRLVQFANDMEQACVDAVDVDGVMTKDLALSIHGKNMKREHWVTTMDFLDHVRDQVTQKFLARVNNKL
;
A
#
# COMPACT_ATOMS: atom_id res chain seq x y z
N MET A 1 27.78 74.92 -6.91
CA MET A 1 27.62 73.94 -8.00
C MET A 1 26.55 72.94 -7.57
N LEU A 2 25.28 73.38 -7.59
CA LEU A 2 24.17 72.92 -8.48
C LEU A 2 23.74 71.46 -8.18
N ARG A 3 22.80 71.14 -7.28
CA ARG A 3 21.31 71.33 -7.20
C ARG A 3 20.47 70.62 -8.30
N ALA A 4 19.56 69.78 -7.78
CA ALA A 4 18.14 69.59 -8.11
C ALA A 4 17.70 68.66 -9.29
N THR A 5 16.70 67.85 -8.94
CA THR A 5 15.74 67.02 -9.70
C THR A 5 14.79 67.86 -10.60
N PRO A 6 13.65 67.33 -11.11
CA PRO A 6 13.40 66.35 -12.18
C PRO A 6 12.49 66.96 -13.29
N LEU A 7 12.26 66.29 -14.43
CA LEU A 7 11.14 66.69 -15.33
C LEU A 7 10.62 65.55 -16.23
N ALA A 8 9.30 65.39 -16.17
CA ALA A 8 8.45 64.62 -17.05
C ALA A 8 8.02 65.43 -18.29
N ARG A 9 7.69 64.75 -19.40
CA ARG A 9 6.57 65.05 -20.34
C ARG A 9 6.52 63.99 -21.46
N THR A 10 5.50 63.12 -21.54
CA THR A 10 4.19 63.22 -22.24
C THR A 10 4.21 63.47 -23.76
N LEU A 11 3.64 62.51 -24.52
CA LEU A 11 2.81 62.58 -25.76
C LEU A 11 2.70 61.11 -26.29
N ALA A 12 1.59 60.35 -26.26
CA ALA A 12 0.17 60.48 -26.65
C ALA A 12 -0.15 60.13 -28.13
N ALA A 13 -1.18 59.27 -28.28
CA ALA A 13 -1.99 58.88 -29.47
C ALA A 13 -1.35 57.88 -30.46
N SER A 14 -2.03 56.88 -31.04
CA SER A 14 -3.42 56.39 -31.17
C SER A 14 -3.32 54.89 -31.60
N SER A 15 -4.29 53.97 -31.53
CA SER A 15 -5.69 54.00 -31.98
C SER A 15 -6.49 52.82 -31.41
N ARG A 16 -7.76 53.09 -31.05
CA ARG A 16 -8.82 52.13 -30.71
C ARG A 16 -9.38 51.46 -31.98
N ALA A 17 -9.88 50.24 -31.83
CA ALA A 17 -11.00 49.74 -32.63
C ALA A 17 -11.94 48.90 -31.75
N SER A 18 -13.13 49.45 -31.48
CA SER A 18 -14.33 48.73 -31.06
C SER A 18 -15.23 48.58 -32.28
N ALA A 19 -15.90 47.44 -32.43
CA ALA A 19 -17.05 47.31 -33.33
C ALA A 19 -18.25 46.73 -32.56
N ARG A 20 -19.39 47.38 -32.77
CA ARG A 20 -20.69 47.25 -32.10
C ARG A 20 -21.56 46.14 -32.69
N LEU A 21 -22.53 45.72 -31.88
CA LEU A 21 -23.78 45.02 -32.20
C LEU A 21 -24.55 45.59 -33.41
N VAL A 22 -25.26 44.70 -34.12
CA VAL A 22 -26.60 44.95 -34.70
C VAL A 22 -27.44 43.67 -34.61
N SER A 23 -28.67 43.82 -34.08
CA SER A 23 -29.77 42.86 -34.11
C SER A 23 -30.63 43.06 -35.36
N ALA A 24 -31.15 41.99 -35.97
CA ALA A 24 -32.36 42.04 -36.79
C ALA A 24 -33.09 40.68 -36.77
N SER A 25 -34.39 40.74 -36.51
CA SER A 25 -35.33 39.62 -36.55
C SER A 25 -35.77 39.30 -37.98
N SER A 26 -36.11 38.04 -38.26
CA SER A 26 -37.22 37.73 -39.18
C SER A 26 -37.82 36.34 -38.91
N ALA A 27 -39.10 36.28 -39.24
CA ALA A 27 -40.15 35.33 -38.88
C ALA A 27 -40.02 33.87 -39.36
N VAL A 28 -40.82 33.06 -38.67
CA VAL A 28 -41.31 31.68 -38.86
C VAL A 28 -41.78 31.35 -40.31
N PRO A 29 -41.91 30.07 -40.69
CA PRO A 29 -43.22 29.40 -40.51
C PRO A 29 -43.19 27.95 -39.99
N HIS A 30 -44.32 27.59 -39.40
CA HIS A 30 -44.75 26.31 -38.85
C HIS A 30 -44.59 25.10 -39.77
N LEU A 31 -44.36 23.93 -39.15
CA LEU A 31 -45.01 22.68 -39.53
C LEU A 31 -45.20 21.80 -38.29
N SER A 32 -46.46 21.54 -37.97
CA SER A 32 -46.92 20.58 -36.97
C SER A 32 -46.80 19.16 -37.49
N THR A 33 -46.55 18.19 -36.61
CA THR A 33 -47.38 16.97 -36.49
C THR A 33 -47.08 16.25 -35.18
N SER A 34 -48.17 15.74 -34.60
CA SER A 34 -48.29 14.83 -33.45
C SER A 34 -47.27 13.66 -33.49
N SER A 35 -46.82 13.11 -32.37
CA SER A 35 -47.58 12.10 -31.63
C SER A 35 -46.98 11.85 -30.25
N ALA A 36 -47.86 11.79 -29.24
CA ALA A 36 -47.54 11.41 -27.88
C ALA A 36 -47.35 9.89 -27.77
N HIS A 37 -46.30 9.45 -27.08
CA HIS A 37 -46.26 8.14 -26.44
C HIS A 37 -45.90 8.31 -24.96
N ARG A 38 -46.84 7.87 -24.11
CA ARG A 38 -46.70 7.72 -22.66
C ARG A 38 -45.80 6.53 -22.34
N LEU A 39 -44.83 6.74 -21.44
CA LEU A 39 -44.20 5.75 -20.55
C LEU A 39 -44.00 6.53 -19.24
N GLY A 40 -44.69 6.25 -18.14
CA GLY A 40 -44.72 4.96 -17.46
C GLY A 40 -43.83 5.08 -16.21
N SER A 41 -44.26 5.88 -15.23
CA SER A 41 -43.59 6.06 -13.95
C SER A 41 -43.79 4.82 -13.07
N ILE A 42 -42.73 4.05 -12.84
CA ILE A 42 -42.73 2.99 -11.83
C ILE A 42 -42.03 3.57 -10.59
N GLY A 43 -42.83 3.91 -9.58
CA GLY A 43 -42.34 4.15 -8.23
C GLY A 43 -42.06 2.81 -7.56
N ALA A 44 -40.84 2.60 -7.10
CA ALA A 44 -40.48 1.52 -6.20
C ALA A 44 -40.31 2.10 -4.79
N THR A 45 -41.30 1.82 -3.94
CA THR A 45 -41.30 2.01 -2.50
C THR A 45 -40.28 1.07 -1.86
N PHE A 46 -39.30 1.62 -1.14
CA PHE A 46 -38.47 0.86 -0.21
C PHE A 46 -39.21 0.72 1.12
N SER A 47 -39.66 -0.50 1.42
CA SER A 47 -40.21 -0.89 2.73
C SER A 47 -39.05 -1.25 3.66
N THR A 48 -38.99 -0.59 4.81
CA THR A 48 -38.11 -0.89 5.94
C THR A 48 -38.73 -2.03 6.76
N ALA A 49 -38.19 -3.24 6.62
CA ALA A 49 -38.53 -4.36 7.50
C ALA A 49 -37.71 -4.26 8.80
N ALA A 50 -38.36 -3.82 9.87
CA ALA A 50 -37.86 -3.93 11.24
C ALA A 50 -37.88 -5.41 11.66
N GLY A 51 -36.70 -6.00 11.86
CA GLY A 51 -36.53 -7.34 12.41
C GLY A 51 -36.70 -7.33 13.93
N GLN A 52 -37.70 -8.07 14.41
CA GLN A 52 -37.98 -8.32 15.82
C GLN A 52 -36.80 -9.02 16.52
N ALA A 53 -36.42 -8.48 17.68
CA ALA A 53 -35.51 -9.11 18.62
C ALA A 53 -36.15 -10.35 19.26
N GLY A 54 -35.70 -11.54 18.88
CA GLY A 54 -35.97 -12.78 19.59
C GLY A 54 -35.07 -12.91 20.81
N ARG A 55 -35.65 -12.81 22.01
CA ARG A 55 -35.01 -13.18 23.28
C ARG A 55 -34.77 -14.69 23.30
N VAL A 56 -33.51 -15.12 23.45
CA VAL A 56 -33.17 -16.49 23.86
C VAL A 56 -32.67 -16.44 25.29
N SER A 57 -33.43 -17.07 26.18
CA SER A 57 -33.12 -17.32 27.58
C SER A 57 -32.01 -18.37 27.69
N ILE A 58 -30.90 -18.02 28.34
CA ILE A 58 -29.90 -19.00 28.79
C ILE A 58 -30.15 -19.26 30.27
N ALA A 59 -30.58 -20.48 30.57
CA ALA A 59 -30.71 -21.00 31.93
C ALA A 59 -29.31 -21.23 32.53
N ARG A 60 -29.07 -20.66 33.72
CA ARG A 60 -27.94 -20.99 34.59
C ARG A 60 -28.15 -22.38 35.17
N ALA A 61 -27.13 -23.23 35.09
CA ALA A 61 -26.97 -24.37 35.97
C ALA A 61 -25.67 -24.18 36.78
N HIS A 62 -25.84 -24.04 38.09
CA HIS A 62 -24.78 -24.16 39.08
C HIS A 62 -24.43 -25.64 39.28
N GLY A 63 -23.14 -25.93 39.44
CA GLY A 63 -22.63 -27.21 39.93
C GLY A 63 -21.18 -27.02 40.36
N ALA A 64 -20.94 -27.15 41.66
CA ALA A 64 -19.67 -26.86 42.35
C ALA A 64 -18.74 -28.07 42.42
N ASP A 65 -17.52 -27.76 42.87
CA ASP A 65 -16.52 -28.62 43.54
C ASP A 65 -15.55 -29.46 42.72
N GLY A 66 -14.26 -29.33 43.08
CA GLY A 66 -13.31 -30.44 42.93
C GLY A 66 -11.84 -30.11 42.64
N ALA A 67 -11.12 -29.66 43.66
CA ALA A 67 -9.72 -30.03 43.99
C ALA A 67 -8.52 -29.75 43.05
N SER A 68 -7.56 -29.07 43.68
CA SER A 68 -6.14 -28.87 43.34
C SER A 68 -5.35 -30.18 43.23
N ALA A 69 -4.43 -30.27 42.26
CA ALA A 69 -3.14 -30.95 42.43
C ALA A 69 -2.08 -30.43 41.42
N ARG A 70 -0.94 -30.03 41.96
CA ARG A 70 0.31 -29.73 41.24
C ARG A 70 0.91 -31.00 40.64
N MET A 71 1.48 -30.93 39.43
CA MET A 71 2.67 -31.72 39.09
C MET A 71 3.44 -31.06 37.94
N GLY A 72 4.76 -30.92 38.11
CA GLY A 72 5.65 -30.24 37.18
C GLY A 72 6.19 -31.12 36.05
N ALA A 73 6.83 -30.44 35.11
CA ALA A 73 7.90 -30.84 34.19
C ALA A 73 7.72 -32.14 33.38
N ILE A 74 7.77 -32.00 32.05
CA ILE A 74 8.86 -32.50 31.17
C ILE A 74 8.43 -32.24 29.72
N VAL A 75 9.14 -31.32 29.06
CA VAL A 75 9.12 -31.18 27.59
C VAL A 75 10.10 -32.22 27.05
N ARG A 76 9.59 -33.27 26.40
CA ARG A 76 10.37 -34.15 25.52
C ARG A 76 9.74 -34.15 24.14
N GLY A 77 10.59 -33.96 23.14
CA GLY A 77 10.23 -33.84 21.74
C GLY A 77 9.44 -35.03 21.23
N VAL A 78 8.50 -34.73 20.35
CA VAL A 78 7.79 -35.71 19.54
C VAL A 78 8.22 -35.47 18.11
N GLU A 79 9.14 -36.33 17.64
CA GLU A 79 9.34 -36.57 16.22
C GLU A 79 8.01 -37.03 15.61
N GLY A 80 7.52 -36.27 14.63
CA GLY A 80 6.27 -36.59 13.94
C GLY A 80 6.38 -37.90 13.17
N ARG A 81 5.72 -38.94 13.65
CA ARG A 81 5.33 -40.09 12.82
C ARG A 81 4.34 -39.61 11.77
N ARG A 82 4.70 -39.72 10.48
CA ARG A 82 3.76 -39.61 9.37
C ARG A 82 2.70 -40.70 9.50
N MET A 83 1.46 -40.30 9.79
CA MET A 83 0.28 -41.12 9.55
C MET A 83 0.02 -41.11 8.04
N ALA A 84 0.07 -42.28 7.41
CA ALA A 84 -0.35 -42.48 6.03
C ALA A 84 -1.88 -42.36 5.96
N SER A 85 -2.39 -41.29 5.34
CA SER A 85 -3.80 -41.22 4.93
C SER A 85 -3.96 -41.87 3.56
N ALA A 86 -4.67 -42.97 3.51
CA ALA A 86 -5.22 -43.53 2.28
C ALA A 86 -6.46 -42.72 1.88
N ALA A 87 -6.37 -41.97 0.77
CA ALA A 87 -7.52 -41.50 0.00
C ALA A 87 -7.04 -41.15 -1.41
N GLY A 88 -7.47 -41.96 -2.39
CA GLY A 88 -7.18 -41.77 -3.80
C GLY A 88 -7.95 -40.58 -4.36
N GLY A 89 -7.20 -39.57 -4.78
CA GLY A 89 -7.61 -38.50 -5.66
C GLY A 89 -6.35 -37.92 -6.26
N GLN A 90 -5.94 -38.41 -7.44
CA GLN A 90 -4.80 -37.85 -8.17
C GLN A 90 -5.13 -36.40 -8.51
N SER A 91 -4.33 -35.49 -7.95
CA SER A 91 -4.39 -34.08 -8.27
C SER A 91 -3.83 -33.89 -9.68
N ALA A 92 -4.42 -33.00 -10.49
CA ALA A 92 -3.88 -32.62 -11.80
C ALA A 92 -2.42 -32.07 -11.71
N TYR A 93 -1.95 -31.77 -10.50
CA TYR A 93 -0.63 -31.24 -10.19
C TYR A 93 0.40 -32.30 -9.74
N ASP A 94 0.04 -33.58 -9.61
CA ASP A 94 0.99 -34.65 -9.26
C ASP A 94 2.08 -34.87 -10.34
N ASN A 95 1.89 -34.31 -11.53
CA ASN A 95 2.84 -34.30 -12.64
C ASN A 95 3.80 -33.10 -12.65
N LEU A 96 3.76 -32.22 -11.63
CA LEU A 96 4.83 -31.25 -11.39
C LEU A 96 6.09 -32.04 -11.01
N ARG A 97 6.88 -32.40 -12.02
CA ARG A 97 8.18 -33.07 -11.87
C ARG A 97 8.97 -32.31 -10.82
N ARG A 98 9.14 -32.89 -9.62
CA ARG A 98 10.18 -32.44 -8.69
C ARG A 98 11.46 -32.38 -9.49
N ALA A 99 12.05 -31.19 -9.59
CA ALA A 99 13.34 -31.04 -10.22
C ALA A 99 14.31 -32.06 -9.59
N PRO A 100 15.14 -32.78 -10.39
CA PRO A 100 16.23 -33.58 -9.82
C PRO A 100 17.03 -32.70 -8.86
N ASN A 101 17.62 -33.25 -7.80
CA ASN A 101 18.39 -32.50 -6.77
C ASN A 101 19.33 -31.45 -7.40
N MET A 102 18.82 -30.23 -7.58
CA MET A 102 19.48 -29.08 -8.20
C MET A 102 20.12 -28.28 -7.06
N ALA A 103 21.07 -28.91 -6.36
CA ALA A 103 21.71 -28.28 -5.22
C ALA A 103 22.63 -27.15 -5.70
N ILE A 104 22.32 -25.92 -5.30
CA ILE A 104 23.18 -24.76 -5.53
C ILE A 104 24.31 -24.79 -4.50
N SER A 105 25.54 -24.91 -4.98
CA SER A 105 26.73 -24.90 -4.13
C SER A 105 26.94 -23.51 -3.51
N PRO A 106 27.55 -23.40 -2.30
CA PRO A 106 27.82 -22.11 -1.65
C PRO A 106 28.60 -21.12 -2.53
N GLU A 107 29.47 -21.63 -3.41
CA GLU A 107 30.31 -20.84 -4.32
C GLU A 107 29.50 -20.21 -5.47
N GLN A 108 28.35 -20.81 -5.83
CA GLN A 108 27.47 -20.29 -6.88
C GLN A 108 26.57 -19.15 -6.38
N ARG A 109 26.36 -19.05 -5.05
CA ARG A 109 25.49 -18.05 -4.44
C ARG A 109 25.93 -16.63 -4.76
N ILE A 110 24.96 -15.74 -4.90
CA ILE A 110 25.21 -14.32 -5.14
C ILE A 110 25.63 -13.70 -3.81
N LYS A 111 26.86 -13.15 -3.77
CA LYS A 111 27.34 -12.37 -2.62
C LYS A 111 26.56 -11.06 -2.53
N VAL A 112 25.94 -10.80 -1.39
CA VAL A 112 25.29 -9.52 -1.07
C VAL A 112 26.22 -8.76 -0.12
N GLN A 113 26.68 -7.59 -0.54
CA GLN A 113 27.80 -6.89 0.09
C GLN A 113 27.40 -6.26 1.42
N ASN A 114 26.27 -5.57 1.44
CA ASN A 114 25.75 -4.90 2.61
C ASN A 114 24.61 -5.71 3.26
N PRO A 115 24.46 -5.64 4.60
CA PRO A 115 23.39 -6.36 5.27
C PRO A 115 21.99 -5.89 4.85
N ILE A 116 21.02 -6.81 4.98
CA ILE A 116 19.59 -6.51 4.83
C ILE A 116 18.93 -6.68 6.20
N VAL A 117 18.12 -5.69 6.59
CA VAL A 117 17.29 -5.79 7.80
C VAL A 117 16.04 -6.58 7.44
N GLU A 118 15.83 -7.71 8.13
CA GLU A 118 14.61 -8.50 8.02
C GLU A 118 13.74 -8.25 9.25
N MET A 119 12.51 -7.87 9.01
CA MET A 119 11.48 -7.76 10.03
C MET A 119 10.46 -8.89 9.84
N ASP A 120 10.49 -9.85 10.75
CA ASP A 120 9.52 -10.95 10.76
C ASP A 120 8.14 -10.47 11.21
N GLY A 121 7.12 -11.29 11.03
CA GLY A 121 5.73 -10.89 11.26
C GLY A 121 4.88 -11.95 11.95
N ASP A 122 3.60 -11.94 11.65
CA ASP A 122 2.58 -12.70 12.38
C ASP A 122 1.83 -13.71 11.49
N GLU A 123 1.19 -14.68 12.14
CA GLU A 123 0.16 -15.57 11.57
C GLU A 123 0.57 -16.26 10.25
N MET A 124 -0.31 -16.25 9.23
CA MET A 124 -0.11 -16.99 7.97
C MET A 124 1.04 -16.38 7.17
N THR A 125 1.21 -15.07 7.25
CA THR A 125 2.32 -14.38 6.59
C THR A 125 3.67 -14.75 7.18
N ARG A 126 3.79 -14.95 8.49
CA ARG A 126 5.03 -15.45 9.12
C ARG A 126 5.45 -16.82 8.57
N ILE A 127 4.47 -17.72 8.40
CA ILE A 127 4.71 -19.06 7.84
C ILE A 127 5.22 -18.98 6.40
N ILE A 128 4.56 -18.16 5.57
CA ILE A 128 4.96 -17.90 4.18
C ILE A 128 6.35 -17.27 4.14
N TRP A 129 6.60 -16.28 4.98
CA TRP A 129 7.86 -15.54 5.06
C TRP A 129 9.05 -16.45 5.37
N HIS A 130 8.92 -17.35 6.35
CA HIS A 130 9.93 -18.35 6.64
C HIS A 130 10.22 -19.27 5.44
N LYS A 131 9.18 -19.71 4.71
CA LYS A 131 9.36 -20.55 3.53
C LYS A 131 10.04 -19.79 2.39
N ILE A 132 9.65 -18.54 2.14
CA ILE A 132 10.33 -17.67 1.15
C ILE A 132 11.80 -17.53 1.52
N LYS A 133 12.12 -17.13 2.76
CA LYS A 133 13.52 -16.98 3.21
C LYS A 133 14.32 -18.27 3.01
N LYS A 134 13.77 -19.40 3.46
CA LYS A 134 14.46 -20.70 3.44
C LYS A 134 14.66 -21.25 2.03
N ASP A 135 13.66 -21.12 1.16
CA ASP A 135 13.62 -21.84 -0.12
C ASP A 135 13.92 -20.93 -1.32
N LEU A 136 13.67 -19.62 -1.21
CA LEU A 136 13.79 -18.65 -2.30
C LEU A 136 14.90 -17.61 -2.08
N ILE A 137 15.42 -17.44 -0.86
CA ILE A 137 16.46 -16.44 -0.55
C ILE A 137 17.80 -17.10 -0.23
N LEU A 138 17.88 -17.79 0.91
CA LEU A 138 19.14 -18.36 1.43
C LEU A 138 19.82 -19.42 0.54
N PRO A 139 19.11 -20.21 -0.29
CA PRO A 139 19.78 -21.13 -1.20
C PRO A 139 20.58 -20.43 -2.31
N PHE A 140 20.16 -19.21 -2.67
CA PHE A 140 20.67 -18.46 -3.82
C PHE A 140 21.63 -17.34 -3.42
N LEU A 141 21.51 -16.83 -2.20
CA LEU A 141 22.22 -15.65 -1.72
C LEU A 141 23.15 -16.00 -0.55
N ASP A 142 24.34 -15.42 -0.57
CA ASP A 142 25.17 -15.26 0.62
C ASP A 142 24.97 -13.83 1.12
N VAL A 143 24.11 -13.69 2.12
CA VAL A 143 23.61 -12.41 2.62
C VAL A 143 23.63 -12.39 4.14
N ASP A 144 24.16 -11.30 4.70
CA ASP A 144 24.06 -11.00 6.13
C ASP A 144 22.68 -10.41 6.43
N ILE A 145 21.87 -11.13 7.20
CA ILE A 145 20.53 -10.70 7.57
C ILE A 145 20.54 -10.22 9.02
N LYS A 146 20.18 -8.95 9.22
CA LYS A 146 19.91 -8.38 10.55
C LYS A 146 18.45 -8.63 10.89
N TYR A 147 18.22 -9.69 11.65
CA TYR A 147 16.88 -10.18 11.97
C TYR A 147 16.28 -9.46 13.19
N TYR A 148 15.03 -9.01 13.03
CA TYR A 148 14.21 -8.42 14.08
C TYR A 148 12.84 -9.11 14.06
N ASP A 149 12.45 -9.73 15.16
CA ASP A 149 11.13 -10.37 15.27
C ASP A 149 10.08 -9.32 15.62
N LEU A 150 9.25 -8.90 14.65
CA LEU A 150 8.12 -7.99 14.92
C LEU A 150 6.81 -8.75 15.17
N GLY A 151 6.87 -10.06 15.45
CA GLY A 151 5.74 -10.83 15.93
C GLY A 151 5.14 -10.22 17.20
N LEU A 152 3.81 -10.22 17.30
CA LEU A 152 3.05 -9.52 18.33
C LEU A 152 3.49 -9.91 19.76
N GLU A 153 3.75 -11.19 20.01
CA GLU A 153 4.22 -11.66 21.32
C GLU A 153 5.61 -11.11 21.67
N TYR A 154 6.53 -11.02 20.71
CA TYR A 154 7.88 -10.50 20.97
C TYR A 154 7.90 -8.98 21.09
N ARG A 155 7.03 -8.28 20.33
CA ARG A 155 6.77 -6.86 20.56
C ARG A 155 6.22 -6.62 21.95
N ASP A 156 5.26 -7.41 22.42
CA ASP A 156 4.75 -7.29 23.79
C ASP A 156 5.83 -7.55 24.84
N GLN A 157 6.66 -8.59 24.64
CA GLN A 157 7.78 -8.90 25.55
C GLN A 157 8.79 -7.75 25.66
N THR A 158 9.11 -7.09 24.55
CA THR A 158 10.10 -6.00 24.47
C THR A 158 9.52 -4.60 24.68
N ASP A 159 8.26 -4.51 25.09
CA ASP A 159 7.54 -3.25 25.23
C ASP A 159 7.54 -2.39 23.94
N ASP A 160 7.47 -3.07 22.79
CA ASP A 160 7.54 -2.56 21.41
C ASP A 160 8.90 -1.92 21.03
N GLN A 161 9.93 -2.07 21.86
CA GLN A 161 11.27 -1.55 21.57
C GLN A 161 11.90 -2.20 20.33
N VAL A 162 11.64 -3.50 20.09
CA VAL A 162 12.13 -4.20 18.88
C VAL A 162 11.71 -3.52 17.57
N THR A 163 10.53 -2.88 17.55
CA THR A 163 10.02 -2.13 16.39
C THR A 163 10.87 -0.88 16.13
N VAL A 164 11.27 -0.19 17.19
CA VAL A 164 12.16 0.99 17.12
C VAL A 164 13.55 0.56 16.67
N ASP A 165 14.10 -0.49 17.29
CA ASP A 165 15.43 -1.01 16.97
C ASP A 165 15.53 -1.47 15.51
N ALA A 166 14.47 -2.08 14.98
CA ALA A 166 14.39 -2.46 13.57
C ALA A 166 14.41 -1.24 12.64
N ALA A 167 13.67 -0.17 12.97
CA ALA A 167 13.67 1.06 12.19
C ALA A 167 15.04 1.75 12.20
N GLU A 168 15.71 1.81 13.36
CA GLU A 168 17.07 2.34 13.49
C GLU A 168 18.09 1.49 12.72
N ALA A 169 17.91 0.17 12.68
CA ALA A 169 18.72 -0.71 11.85
C ALA A 169 18.54 -0.42 10.37
N ILE A 170 17.32 -0.12 9.90
CA ILE A 170 17.09 0.28 8.50
C ILE A 170 17.79 1.61 8.21
N LEU A 171 17.75 2.58 9.13
CA LEU A 171 18.54 3.82 8.99
C LEU A 171 20.04 3.55 8.84
N LYS A 172 20.54 2.56 9.57
CA LYS A 172 21.96 2.18 9.55
C LYS A 172 22.38 1.42 8.29
N TYR A 173 21.59 0.45 7.84
CA TYR A 173 21.97 -0.47 6.75
C TYR A 173 21.29 -0.15 5.41
N GLY A 174 20.30 0.74 5.41
CA GLY A 174 19.62 1.30 4.24
C GLY A 174 18.55 0.43 3.59
N VAL A 175 18.42 -0.86 3.93
CA VAL A 175 17.43 -1.76 3.32
C VAL A 175 16.71 -2.57 4.39
N GLY A 176 15.40 -2.39 4.46
CA GLY A 176 14.47 -3.21 5.26
C GLY A 176 13.53 -4.03 4.37
N VAL A 177 13.32 -5.29 4.72
CA VAL A 177 12.26 -6.14 4.16
C VAL A 177 11.36 -6.63 5.28
N LYS A 178 10.06 -6.41 5.14
CA LYS A 178 9.10 -6.57 6.23
C LYS A 178 7.95 -7.52 5.90
N CYS A 179 7.73 -8.47 6.81
CA CYS A 179 6.54 -9.28 6.85
C CYS A 179 5.34 -8.50 7.43
N ALA A 180 4.12 -8.89 7.04
CA ALA A 180 2.91 -8.32 7.63
C ALA A 180 2.83 -8.63 9.13
N THR A 181 2.40 -7.63 9.91
CA THR A 181 2.33 -7.65 11.39
C THR A 181 0.92 -7.30 11.85
N ILE A 182 0.48 -7.90 12.96
CA ILE A 182 -0.79 -7.55 13.61
C ILE A 182 -0.68 -6.15 14.24
N THR A 183 -1.65 -5.27 13.99
CA THR A 183 -1.89 -4.12 14.88
C THR A 183 -3.01 -4.52 15.84
N PRO A 184 -2.76 -4.65 17.16
CA PRO A 184 -3.74 -5.20 18.08
C PRO A 184 -4.92 -4.24 18.31
N ASP A 185 -6.13 -4.79 18.31
CA ASP A 185 -7.36 -4.19 18.82
C ASP A 185 -7.71 -4.76 20.20
N GLU A 186 -8.86 -4.40 20.77
CA GLU A 186 -9.31 -4.91 22.07
C GLU A 186 -9.38 -6.44 22.11
N ALA A 187 -9.86 -7.06 21.04
CA ALA A 187 -9.98 -8.52 20.95
C ALA A 187 -8.60 -9.19 20.93
N ARG A 188 -7.62 -8.61 20.22
CA ARG A 188 -6.24 -9.11 20.21
C ARG A 188 -5.53 -8.90 21.54
N VAL A 189 -5.81 -7.81 22.26
CA VAL A 189 -5.29 -7.59 23.62
C VAL A 189 -5.75 -8.72 24.54
N GLU A 190 -7.03 -9.10 24.49
CA GLU A 190 -7.56 -10.22 25.27
C GLU A 190 -7.00 -11.57 24.81
N GLU A 191 -6.99 -11.84 23.50
CA GLU A 191 -6.53 -13.10 22.92
C GLU A 191 -5.08 -13.42 23.31
N PHE A 192 -4.18 -12.43 23.15
CA PHE A 192 -2.75 -12.60 23.38
C PHE A 192 -2.32 -12.19 24.79
N LYS A 193 -3.26 -11.71 25.63
CA LYS A 193 -2.99 -11.22 26.99
C LYS A 193 -1.93 -10.12 27.01
N LEU A 194 -2.04 -9.17 26.09
CA LEU A 194 -1.05 -8.11 25.89
C LEU A 194 -1.01 -7.16 27.10
N LYS A 195 0.19 -6.62 27.40
CA LYS A 195 0.38 -5.60 28.44
C LYS A 195 -0.41 -4.33 28.16
N LYS A 196 -0.52 -3.96 26.87
CA LYS A 196 -1.30 -2.82 26.38
C LYS A 196 -1.66 -3.01 24.91
N MET A 197 -2.53 -2.15 24.39
CA MET A 197 -2.79 -2.04 22.97
C MET A 197 -1.61 -1.32 22.28
N TRP A 198 -0.68 -2.08 21.72
CA TRP A 198 0.50 -1.54 21.03
C TRP A 198 0.14 -0.80 19.74
N LYS A 199 0.94 0.20 19.38
CA LYS A 199 0.79 0.95 18.13
C LYS A 199 1.13 0.07 16.92
N SER A 200 0.71 0.50 15.74
CA SER A 200 1.06 -0.19 14.49
C SER A 200 2.57 -0.12 14.22
N PRO A 201 3.27 -1.25 13.99
CA PRO A 201 4.68 -1.24 13.64
C PRO A 201 4.98 -0.42 12.39
N ASN A 202 4.11 -0.49 11.38
CA ASN A 202 4.22 0.30 10.16
C ASN A 202 4.21 1.80 10.46
N GLY A 203 3.33 2.24 11.35
CA GLY A 203 3.27 3.64 11.79
C GLY A 203 4.57 4.07 12.49
N THR A 204 5.09 3.25 13.41
CA THR A 204 6.34 3.52 14.12
C THR A 204 7.53 3.60 13.16
N ILE A 205 7.70 2.62 12.27
CA ILE A 205 8.79 2.59 11.29
C ILE A 205 8.72 3.79 10.34
N ARG A 206 7.55 4.09 9.76
CA ARG A 206 7.35 5.25 8.87
C ARG A 206 7.64 6.58 9.58
N ASN A 207 7.32 6.67 10.86
CA ASN A 207 7.61 7.87 11.66
C ASN A 207 9.11 8.08 11.90
N ILE A 208 9.87 6.99 12.08
CA ILE A 208 11.31 7.03 12.34
C ILE A 208 12.09 7.26 11.04
N LEU A 209 11.74 6.52 9.98
CA LEU A 209 12.40 6.64 8.67
C LEU A 209 12.03 7.94 7.95
N GLY A 210 10.79 8.39 8.10
CA GLY A 210 10.19 9.38 7.21
C GLY A 210 10.03 8.86 5.78
N GLY A 211 9.66 9.74 4.85
CA GLY A 211 9.57 9.43 3.44
C GLY A 211 8.16 9.13 2.93
N THR A 212 8.10 8.43 1.80
CA THR A 212 6.89 8.23 0.99
C THR A 212 6.63 6.75 0.77
N VAL A 213 5.39 6.30 0.96
CA VAL A 213 4.99 4.93 0.63
C VAL A 213 4.49 4.90 -0.81
N PHE A 214 5.16 4.13 -1.66
CA PHE A 214 4.73 3.87 -3.02
C PHE A 214 4.10 2.48 -3.13
N ARG A 215 2.90 2.43 -3.69
CA ARG A 215 2.17 1.21 -3.98
C ARG A 215 2.03 1.04 -5.48
N GLU A 216 2.51 -0.08 -6.00
CA GLU A 216 2.50 -0.41 -7.42
C GLU A 216 1.84 -1.79 -7.65
N PRO A 217 0.83 -1.89 -8.54
CA PRO A 217 0.17 -3.15 -8.81
C PRO A 217 1.12 -4.12 -9.54
N ILE A 218 1.03 -5.39 -9.17
CA ILE A 218 1.70 -6.50 -9.84
C ILE A 218 0.77 -6.97 -10.96
N ILE A 219 1.14 -6.69 -12.20
CA ILE A 219 0.29 -7.01 -13.35
C ILE A 219 0.43 -8.49 -13.67
N VAL A 220 -0.70 -9.19 -13.63
CA VAL A 220 -0.87 -10.57 -14.07
C VAL A 220 -1.98 -10.57 -15.12
N GLU A 221 -1.66 -10.87 -16.37
CA GLU A 221 -2.54 -10.66 -17.52
C GLU A 221 -3.80 -11.52 -17.47
N LYS A 222 -3.71 -12.75 -16.98
CA LYS A 222 -4.85 -13.67 -16.87
C LYS A 222 -5.85 -13.27 -15.79
N VAL A 223 -5.46 -12.45 -14.83
CA VAL A 223 -6.35 -12.01 -13.74
C VAL A 223 -7.24 -10.88 -14.27
N PRO A 224 -8.58 -11.04 -14.28
CA PRO A 224 -9.48 -10.00 -14.76
C PRO A 224 -9.36 -8.74 -13.90
N LYS A 225 -9.20 -7.61 -14.59
CA LYS A 225 -9.17 -6.28 -13.97
C LYS A 225 -10.60 -5.78 -13.82
N ALA A 226 -10.94 -5.21 -12.66
CA ALA A 226 -12.25 -4.58 -12.47
C ALA A 226 -12.40 -3.31 -13.32
N VAL A 227 -11.28 -2.69 -13.69
CA VAL A 227 -11.22 -1.60 -14.67
C VAL A 227 -10.42 -2.09 -15.89
N PRO A 228 -11.07 -2.65 -16.92
CA PRO A 228 -10.38 -3.31 -18.04
C PRO A 228 -9.42 -2.41 -18.83
N GLY A 229 -9.67 -1.10 -18.85
CA GLY A 229 -8.83 -0.13 -19.56
C GLY A 229 -7.44 0.03 -18.97
N TRP A 230 -7.21 -0.37 -17.72
CA TRP A 230 -5.92 -0.23 -17.03
C TRP A 230 -4.88 -1.24 -17.52
N THR A 231 -4.23 -0.92 -18.63
CA THR A 231 -3.22 -1.78 -19.26
C THR A 231 -1.80 -1.50 -18.76
N LYS A 232 -1.55 -0.31 -18.21
CA LYS A 232 -0.27 0.10 -17.60
C LYS A 232 -0.45 0.32 -16.09
N PRO A 233 0.59 0.15 -15.25
CA PRO A 233 0.46 0.29 -13.81
C PRO A 233 0.11 1.73 -13.40
N ILE A 234 -0.68 1.89 -12.34
CA ILE A 234 -0.89 3.16 -11.65
C ILE A 234 -0.14 3.07 -10.33
N ILE A 235 0.85 3.94 -10.12
CA ILE A 235 1.61 3.96 -8.88
C ILE A 235 1.00 5.01 -7.95
N VAL A 236 0.64 4.61 -6.74
CA VAL A 236 0.14 5.54 -5.72
C VAL A 236 1.28 5.89 -4.77
N GLY A 237 1.70 7.15 -4.77
CA GLY A 237 2.59 7.72 -3.77
C GLY A 237 1.79 8.32 -2.63
N ARG A 238 1.76 7.67 -1.47
CA ARG A 238 1.06 8.12 -0.27
C ARG A 238 1.99 8.92 0.64
N HIS A 239 1.58 10.13 1.01
CA HIS A 239 2.24 10.88 2.07
C HIS A 239 2.00 10.24 3.45
N ALA A 240 2.99 9.53 3.99
CA ALA A 240 2.81 8.73 5.22
C ALA A 240 3.00 9.54 6.53
N PHE A 241 2.59 10.80 6.58
CA PHE A 241 2.74 11.66 7.75
C PHE A 241 1.55 12.62 7.94
N GLY A 242 1.25 12.98 9.19
CA GLY A 242 0.29 14.05 9.51
C GLY A 242 -1.15 13.75 9.10
N ASP A 243 -1.89 14.82 8.82
CA ASP A 243 -3.31 14.79 8.44
C ASP A 243 -4.17 14.00 9.45
N GLN A 244 -5.18 13.25 8.99
CA GLN A 244 -6.09 12.47 9.85
C GLN A 244 -5.37 11.42 10.72
N TYR A 245 -4.16 10.99 10.35
CA TYR A 245 -3.42 9.95 11.08
C TYR A 245 -2.66 10.49 12.29
N ARG A 246 -2.65 11.82 12.45
CA ARG A 246 -2.12 12.53 13.64
C ARG A 246 -3.05 13.65 14.08
N SER A 247 -4.35 13.50 13.82
CA SER A 247 -5.36 14.44 14.29
C SER A 247 -5.63 14.28 15.79
N THR A 248 -6.27 15.29 16.36
CA THR A 248 -6.94 15.18 17.66
C THR A 248 -8.42 15.43 17.44
N ASP A 249 -9.24 14.50 17.92
CA ASP A 249 -10.69 14.53 17.80
C ASP A 249 -11.38 14.56 19.17
N ILE A 250 -12.59 15.10 19.19
CA ILE A 250 -13.41 15.23 20.38
C ILE A 250 -14.86 14.87 20.08
N VAL A 251 -15.54 14.26 21.05
CA VAL A 251 -17.01 14.20 21.10
C VAL A 251 -17.50 15.39 21.91
N VAL A 252 -18.36 16.20 21.33
CA VAL A 252 -18.96 17.38 21.96
C VAL A 252 -20.30 16.97 22.55
N PRO A 253 -20.49 16.99 23.88
CA PRO A 253 -21.70 16.46 24.51
C PRO A 253 -22.90 17.42 24.48
N GLU A 254 -22.67 18.72 24.32
CA GLU A 254 -23.69 19.77 24.42
C GLU A 254 -23.33 21.03 23.62
N ALA A 255 -24.18 22.06 23.69
CA ALA A 255 -23.93 23.33 23.00
C ALA A 255 -22.65 24.01 23.53
N GLY A 256 -21.81 24.54 22.63
CA GLY A 256 -20.53 25.13 23.00
C GLY A 256 -19.72 25.65 21.81
N LYS A 257 -18.69 26.45 22.10
CA LYS A 257 -17.79 27.00 21.07
C LYS A 257 -16.59 26.08 20.87
N LEU A 258 -16.26 25.78 19.62
CA LEU A 258 -15.02 25.12 19.21
C LEU A 258 -14.10 26.12 18.52
N GLU A 259 -12.87 26.23 19.02
CA GLU A 259 -11.85 27.17 18.56
C GLU A 259 -10.55 26.44 18.24
N LEU A 260 -9.79 26.98 17.28
CA LEU A 260 -8.42 26.57 16.96
C LEU A 260 -7.47 27.71 17.34
N VAL A 261 -6.61 27.46 18.34
CA VAL A 261 -5.68 28.46 18.87
C VAL A 261 -4.25 28.10 18.49
N TYR A 262 -3.56 29.01 17.80
CA TYR A 262 -2.13 28.92 17.51
C TYR A 262 -1.37 29.97 18.32
N THR A 263 -0.47 29.53 19.19
CA THR A 263 0.38 30.42 20.00
C THR A 263 1.81 30.33 19.50
N PRO A 264 2.37 31.41 18.92
CA PRO A 264 3.77 31.42 18.52
C PRO A 264 4.71 31.29 19.73
N ASP A 265 5.81 30.54 19.58
CA ASP A 265 6.87 30.46 20.61
C ASP A 265 7.53 31.82 20.87
N ASP A 266 7.63 32.64 19.82
CA ASP A 266 8.06 34.02 19.90
C ASP A 266 7.01 34.84 20.66
N LYS A 267 7.26 35.04 21.96
CA LYS A 267 6.37 35.75 22.88
C LYS A 267 6.06 37.20 22.48
N SER A 268 6.76 37.79 21.51
CA SER A 268 6.39 39.11 20.96
C SER A 268 5.23 39.07 19.98
N LYS A 269 4.87 37.88 19.46
CA LYS A 269 3.77 37.69 18.51
C LYS A 269 2.51 37.28 19.25
N GLN A 270 1.38 37.79 18.78
CA GLN A 270 0.08 37.49 19.39
C GLN A 270 -0.42 36.09 18.98
N PRO A 271 -1.06 35.34 19.88
CA PRO A 271 -1.80 34.13 19.51
C PRO A 271 -2.88 34.42 18.48
N THR A 272 -3.06 33.50 17.54
CA THR A 272 -4.18 33.51 16.61
C THR A 272 -5.27 32.60 17.17
N ASN A 273 -6.48 33.15 17.35
CA ASN A 273 -7.67 32.37 17.73
C ASN A 273 -8.65 32.38 16.56
N LEU A 274 -8.99 31.19 16.05
CA LEU A 274 -9.92 30.99 14.95
C LEU A 274 -11.14 30.23 15.47
N GLU A 275 -12.31 30.85 15.40
CA GLU A 275 -13.55 30.14 15.65
C GLU A 275 -13.79 29.12 14.53
N VAL A 276 -13.93 27.85 14.90
CA VAL A 276 -14.23 26.77 13.96
C VAL A 276 -15.74 26.62 13.81
N PHE A 277 -16.44 26.49 14.93
CA PHE A 277 -17.89 26.34 14.94
C PHE A 277 -18.49 26.60 16.33
N HIS A 278 -19.76 27.00 16.39
CA HIS A 278 -20.53 27.07 17.63
C HIS A 278 -21.65 26.02 17.61
N PHE A 279 -21.45 24.93 18.34
CA PHE A 279 -22.40 23.83 18.49
C PHE A 279 -23.67 24.30 19.21
N LYS A 280 -24.82 23.84 18.70
CA LYS A 280 -26.14 24.06 19.32
C LYS A 280 -26.67 22.82 20.06
N GLY A 281 -25.89 21.74 20.08
CA GLY A 281 -26.20 20.45 20.67
C GLY A 281 -25.03 19.48 20.45
N PRO A 282 -25.20 18.18 20.74
CA PRO A 282 -24.13 17.19 20.62
C PRO A 282 -23.53 17.12 19.20
N GLY A 283 -22.23 16.83 19.10
CA GLY A 283 -21.51 16.75 17.84
C GLY A 283 -20.11 16.17 17.97
N VAL A 284 -19.28 16.37 16.95
CA VAL A 284 -17.87 15.95 16.92
C VAL A 284 -17.00 17.06 16.32
N GLY A 285 -15.76 17.15 16.79
CA GLY A 285 -14.75 18.10 16.29
C GLY A 285 -13.43 17.39 16.03
N LEU A 286 -12.64 17.93 15.10
CA LEU A 286 -11.31 17.40 14.77
C LEU A 286 -10.37 18.53 14.34
N ALA A 287 -9.12 18.45 14.76
CA ALA A 287 -8.03 19.28 14.26
C ALA A 287 -6.88 18.40 13.75
N MET A 288 -6.25 18.80 12.64
CA MET A 288 -5.12 18.09 12.02
C MET A 288 -4.06 19.07 11.55
N TYR A 289 -2.85 18.58 11.29
CA TYR A 289 -1.73 19.39 10.84
C TYR A 289 -0.81 18.62 9.88
N ASN A 290 0.02 19.39 9.18
CA ASN A 290 1.18 18.89 8.46
C ASN A 290 2.33 19.89 8.56
N THR A 291 3.52 19.55 8.05
CA THR A 291 4.69 20.44 8.07
C THR A 291 5.22 20.68 6.67
N LYS A 292 5.74 21.88 6.42
CA LYS A 292 6.37 22.22 5.12
C LYS A 292 7.50 21.25 4.77
N GLN A 293 8.32 20.85 5.75
CA GLN A 293 9.41 19.90 5.55
C GLN A 293 8.87 18.55 5.06
N SER A 294 7.86 17.99 5.74
CA SER A 294 7.28 16.69 5.36
C SER A 294 6.64 16.71 3.96
N ILE A 295 5.99 17.81 3.57
CA ILE A 295 5.43 17.97 2.22
C ILE A 295 6.55 18.12 1.17
N THR A 296 7.62 18.84 1.50
CA THR A 296 8.81 19.00 0.64
C THR A 296 9.45 17.64 0.36
N ASP A 297 9.66 16.86 1.42
CA ASP A 297 10.23 15.52 1.37
C ASP A 297 9.39 14.57 0.50
N PHE A 298 8.06 14.64 0.64
CA PHE A 298 7.11 13.90 -0.20
C PHE A 298 7.19 14.28 -1.69
N ALA A 299 7.28 15.57 -1.99
CA ALA A 299 7.45 16.05 -3.35
C ALA A 299 8.76 15.55 -3.98
N GLN A 300 9.86 15.63 -3.23
CA GLN A 300 11.18 15.17 -3.66
C GLN A 300 11.16 13.67 -4.01
N SER A 301 10.63 12.81 -3.12
CA SER A 301 10.48 11.38 -3.40
C SER A 301 9.61 11.13 -4.65
N SER A 302 8.50 11.86 -4.79
CA SER A 302 7.57 11.68 -5.91
C SER A 302 8.19 12.04 -7.26
N PHE A 303 8.91 13.16 -7.35
CA PHE A 303 9.61 13.57 -8.58
C PHE A 303 10.75 12.62 -8.95
N LYS A 304 11.53 12.16 -7.97
CA LYS A 304 12.60 11.18 -8.20
C LYS A 304 12.07 9.87 -8.74
N LEU A 305 10.98 9.34 -8.16
CA LEU A 305 10.36 8.10 -8.66
C LEU A 305 9.81 8.26 -10.08
N ALA A 306 9.18 9.40 -10.37
CA ALA A 306 8.69 9.72 -11.71
C ALA A 306 9.82 9.73 -12.76
N ILE A 307 10.98 10.29 -12.42
CA ILE A 307 12.18 10.26 -13.27
C ILE A 307 12.71 8.84 -13.43
N GLU A 308 12.85 8.09 -12.33
CA GLU A 308 13.37 6.71 -12.37
C GLU A 308 12.51 5.81 -13.26
N LYS A 309 11.18 5.89 -13.08
CA LYS A 309 10.20 5.10 -13.84
C LYS A 309 9.90 5.68 -15.23
N LYS A 310 10.36 6.90 -15.51
CA LYS A 310 10.01 7.70 -16.71
C LYS A 310 8.50 7.78 -16.90
N LEU A 311 7.78 8.13 -15.83
CA LEU A 311 6.32 8.26 -15.80
C LEU A 311 5.92 9.70 -15.48
N PRO A 312 4.81 10.21 -16.05
CA PRO A 312 4.24 11.48 -15.63
C PRO A 312 3.71 11.39 -14.19
N LEU A 313 3.70 12.54 -13.49
CA LEU A 313 3.32 12.67 -12.09
C LEU A 313 2.12 13.59 -11.94
N TYR A 314 1.11 13.12 -11.22
CA TYR A 314 -0.02 13.94 -10.79
C TYR A 314 -0.02 14.09 -9.27
N MET A 315 -0.18 15.31 -8.77
CA MET A 315 -0.42 15.55 -7.33
C MET A 315 -1.85 16.04 -7.14
N SER A 316 -2.59 15.41 -6.23
CA SER A 316 -4.02 15.71 -6.03
C SER A 316 -4.35 16.29 -4.66
N THR A 317 -5.26 17.26 -4.66
CA THR A 317 -5.74 17.94 -3.44
C THR A 317 -7.21 18.37 -3.58
N LYS A 318 -7.77 18.99 -2.54
CA LYS A 318 -9.00 19.78 -2.62
C LYS A 318 -8.76 21.27 -2.29
N ASN A 319 -7.73 21.88 -2.88
CA ASN A 319 -7.31 23.26 -2.58
C ASN A 319 -8.34 24.36 -2.90
N THR A 320 -9.36 24.08 -3.72
CA THR A 320 -10.49 25.02 -3.92
C THR A 320 -11.33 25.21 -2.65
N ILE A 321 -11.37 24.20 -1.79
CA ILE A 321 -12.06 24.21 -0.49
C ILE A 321 -11.06 24.51 0.63
N LEU A 322 -9.98 23.74 0.72
CA LEU A 322 -8.94 23.89 1.75
C LEU A 322 -7.83 24.84 1.29
N LYS A 323 -8.19 26.10 1.01
CA LYS A 323 -7.28 27.09 0.37
C LYS A 323 -5.96 27.27 1.12
N GLY A 324 -6.00 27.37 2.44
CA GLY A 324 -4.79 27.50 3.26
C GLY A 324 -4.01 26.20 3.41
N TYR A 325 -4.69 25.09 3.70
CA TYR A 325 -4.05 23.81 3.96
C TYR A 325 -3.55 23.15 2.67
N ASP A 326 -4.45 22.81 1.75
CA ASP A 326 -4.13 22.12 0.49
C ASP A 326 -3.46 23.05 -0.54
N GLY A 327 -3.64 24.36 -0.42
CA GLY A 327 -2.89 25.34 -1.20
C GLY A 327 -1.39 25.23 -0.98
N GLN A 328 -0.94 25.03 0.27
CA GLN A 328 0.48 24.84 0.58
C GLN A 328 1.07 23.62 -0.14
N TRP A 329 0.32 22.51 -0.24
CA TRP A 329 0.78 21.33 -0.97
C TRP A 329 1.03 21.62 -2.44
N LYS A 330 0.05 22.26 -3.09
CA LYS A 330 0.15 22.67 -4.50
C LYS A 330 1.36 23.58 -4.70
N ASP A 331 1.49 24.60 -3.86
CA ASP A 331 2.52 25.62 -4.02
C ASP A 331 3.92 25.02 -3.81
N ILE A 332 4.11 24.19 -2.78
CA ILE A 332 5.39 23.51 -2.50
C ILE A 332 5.79 22.58 -3.64
N PHE A 333 4.87 21.73 -4.13
CA PHE A 333 5.17 20.84 -5.26
C PHE A 333 5.53 21.62 -6.52
N GLN A 334 4.81 22.70 -6.82
CA GLN A 334 5.07 23.54 -7.98
C GLN A 334 6.42 24.23 -7.88
N GLU A 335 6.75 24.82 -6.72
CA GLU A 335 8.04 25.46 -6.46
C GLU A 335 9.20 24.48 -6.70
N ILE A 336 9.12 23.27 -6.14
CA ILE A 336 10.14 22.24 -6.29
C ILE A 336 10.25 21.77 -7.75
N TYR A 337 9.13 21.57 -8.44
CA TYR A 337 9.12 21.19 -9.85
C TYR A 337 9.86 22.22 -10.70
N ASP A 338 9.45 23.49 -10.62
CA ASP A 338 9.97 24.57 -11.46
C ASP A 338 11.47 24.84 -11.19
N THR A 339 11.90 24.69 -9.94
CA THR A 339 13.28 25.00 -9.53
C THR A 339 14.26 23.84 -9.73
N GLN A 340 13.82 22.58 -9.64
CA GLN A 340 14.75 21.43 -9.56
C GLN A 340 14.50 20.34 -10.60
N TYR A 341 13.25 20.11 -11.03
CA TYR A 341 12.89 18.89 -11.76
C TYR A 341 12.40 19.12 -13.18
N LYS A 342 11.89 20.31 -13.49
CA LYS A 342 11.28 20.63 -14.78
C LYS A 342 12.17 20.30 -15.99
N ALA A 343 13.43 20.71 -15.96
CA ALA A 343 14.36 20.43 -17.06
C ALA A 343 14.53 18.93 -17.32
N LYS A 344 14.58 18.11 -16.26
CA LYS A 344 14.72 16.65 -16.40
C LYS A 344 13.44 15.99 -16.88
N PHE A 345 12.28 16.50 -16.46
CA PHE A 345 10.98 16.03 -16.94
C PHE A 345 10.80 16.32 -18.44
N GLU A 346 11.16 17.52 -18.89
CA GLU A 346 11.15 17.92 -20.30
C GLU A 346 12.11 17.07 -21.14
N GLU A 347 13.33 16.81 -20.66
CA GLU A 347 14.31 15.91 -21.30
C GLU A 347 13.76 14.50 -21.52
N LEU A 348 13.01 13.98 -20.54
CA LEU A 348 12.43 12.63 -20.56
C LEU A 348 11.07 12.55 -21.27
N GLY A 349 10.50 13.69 -21.67
CA GLY A 349 9.17 13.74 -22.29
C GLY A 349 8.01 13.39 -21.33
N ILE A 350 8.20 13.61 -20.03
CA ILE A 350 7.18 13.41 -18.98
C ILE A 350 6.79 14.77 -18.38
N TRP A 351 5.68 14.83 -17.65
CA TRP A 351 5.15 16.07 -17.08
C TRP A 351 4.73 15.91 -15.62
N TYR A 352 4.64 17.04 -14.93
CA TYR A 352 3.99 17.17 -13.63
C TYR A 352 2.72 18.00 -13.78
N GLU A 353 1.64 17.58 -13.13
CA GLU A 353 0.39 18.34 -13.08
C GLU A 353 -0.27 18.24 -11.71
N HIS A 354 -0.74 19.37 -11.18
CA HIS A 354 -1.65 19.39 -10.04
C HIS A 354 -3.10 19.23 -10.52
N ARG A 355 -3.88 18.38 -9.84
CA ARG A 355 -5.31 18.21 -10.10
C ARG A 355 -6.15 18.28 -8.82
N LEU A 356 -7.42 18.63 -8.98
CA LEU A 356 -8.40 18.40 -7.93
C LEU A 356 -8.68 16.90 -7.81
N ILE A 357 -8.82 16.40 -6.59
CA ILE A 357 -8.94 14.96 -6.33
C ILE A 357 -10.14 14.32 -7.03
N ASP A 358 -11.27 15.02 -7.14
CA ASP A 358 -12.47 14.56 -7.86
C ASP A 358 -12.22 14.40 -9.37
N ASP A 359 -11.55 15.37 -9.99
CA ASP A 359 -11.16 15.27 -11.40
C ASP A 359 -10.12 14.17 -11.62
N MET A 360 -9.16 14.04 -10.69
CA MET A 360 -8.11 13.03 -10.76
C MET A 360 -8.69 11.62 -10.68
N VAL A 361 -9.57 11.31 -9.72
CA VAL A 361 -10.14 9.95 -9.62
C VAL A 361 -11.04 9.63 -10.81
N ALA A 362 -11.75 10.62 -11.37
CA ALA A 362 -12.52 10.44 -12.60
C ALA A 362 -11.62 10.16 -13.81
N GLN A 363 -10.50 10.88 -13.93
CA GLN A 363 -9.49 10.61 -14.96
C GLN A 363 -8.83 9.24 -14.74
N MET A 364 -8.56 8.87 -13.49
CA MET A 364 -7.92 7.61 -13.13
C MET A 364 -8.70 6.42 -13.72
N ILE A 365 -10.00 6.37 -13.44
CA ILE A 365 -10.91 5.32 -13.93
C ILE A 365 -10.99 5.30 -15.48
N LYS A 366 -10.93 6.46 -16.14
CA LYS A 366 -11.01 6.57 -17.61
C LYS A 366 -9.67 6.32 -18.33
N SER A 367 -8.56 6.36 -17.60
CA SER A 367 -7.21 6.26 -18.17
C SER A 367 -6.85 4.82 -18.56
N SER A 368 -5.69 4.66 -19.21
CA SER A 368 -5.04 3.36 -19.39
C SER A 368 -3.96 3.04 -18.35
N GLY A 369 -3.88 3.84 -17.28
CA GLY A 369 -2.78 3.82 -16.32
C GLY A 369 -1.48 4.41 -16.89
N GLY A 370 -0.33 4.08 -16.28
CA GLY A 370 1.00 4.50 -16.73
C GLY A 370 1.41 5.88 -16.21
N TYR A 371 1.15 6.15 -14.94
CA TYR A 371 1.51 7.40 -14.26
C TYR A 371 1.59 7.19 -12.75
N ILE A 372 2.12 8.20 -12.06
CA ILE A 372 2.21 8.24 -10.60
C ILE A 372 1.17 9.24 -10.06
N MET A 373 0.45 8.84 -9.01
CA MET A 373 -0.47 9.68 -8.25
C MET A 373 0.13 9.97 -6.87
N ALA A 374 0.69 11.16 -6.68
CA ALA A 374 1.06 11.68 -5.37
C ALA A 374 -0.21 12.16 -4.64
N LEU A 375 -0.56 11.45 -3.58
CA LEU A 375 -1.76 11.66 -2.80
C LEU A 375 -1.41 11.97 -1.34
N LYS A 376 -2.19 12.88 -0.74
CA LYS A 376 -2.20 13.12 0.71
C LYS A 376 -2.48 11.82 1.47
N ASN A 377 -2.22 11.83 2.77
CA ASN A 377 -2.18 10.59 3.56
C ASN A 377 -3.44 9.74 3.42
N TYR A 378 -4.62 10.35 3.64
CA TYR A 378 -5.90 9.65 3.58
C TYR A 378 -6.28 9.22 2.15
N ASP A 379 -6.12 10.11 1.17
CA ASP A 379 -6.42 9.80 -0.23
C ASP A 379 -5.53 8.66 -0.74
N GLY A 380 -4.24 8.66 -0.37
CA GLY A 380 -3.28 7.62 -0.73
C GLY A 380 -3.62 6.27 -0.12
N ASP A 381 -4.12 6.25 1.11
CA ASP A 381 -4.60 5.02 1.75
C ASP A 381 -5.77 4.42 0.97
N VAL A 382 -6.85 5.18 0.81
CA VAL A 382 -8.09 4.73 0.17
C VAL A 382 -7.86 4.39 -1.31
N GLN A 383 -7.19 5.24 -2.07
CA GLN A 383 -7.02 5.03 -3.51
C GLN A 383 -6.04 3.89 -3.81
N SER A 384 -5.09 3.60 -2.92
CA SER A 384 -4.20 2.46 -3.14
C SER A 384 -4.95 1.12 -3.11
N ASP A 385 -5.97 0.98 -2.26
CA ASP A 385 -6.83 -0.21 -2.22
C ASP A 385 -7.75 -0.28 -3.45
N VAL A 386 -8.29 0.86 -3.91
CA VAL A 386 -9.07 0.94 -5.15
C VAL A 386 -8.22 0.53 -6.35
N VAL A 387 -6.98 1.02 -6.44
CA VAL A 387 -6.04 0.66 -7.50
C VAL A 387 -5.72 -0.84 -7.43
N ALA A 388 -5.33 -1.36 -6.26
CA ALA A 388 -5.02 -2.78 -6.08
C ALA A 388 -6.18 -3.69 -6.50
N GLN A 389 -7.40 -3.39 -6.04
CA GLN A 389 -8.58 -4.17 -6.41
C GLN A 389 -8.94 -4.00 -7.89
N GLY A 390 -8.73 -2.81 -8.46
CA GLY A 390 -8.95 -2.54 -9.87
C GLY A 390 -8.02 -3.31 -10.80
N PHE A 391 -6.79 -3.59 -10.36
CA PHE A 391 -5.84 -4.48 -11.04
C PHE A 391 -6.02 -5.98 -10.71
N GLY A 392 -6.98 -6.34 -9.86
CA GLY A 392 -7.48 -7.71 -9.72
C GLY A 392 -7.51 -8.26 -8.29
N SER A 393 -6.49 -7.99 -7.48
CA SER A 393 -6.40 -8.49 -6.11
C SER A 393 -5.50 -7.61 -5.24
N LEU A 394 -5.89 -7.43 -3.97
CA LEU A 394 -5.02 -6.82 -2.94
C LEU A 394 -3.68 -7.57 -2.77
N GLY A 395 -3.65 -8.86 -3.08
CA GLY A 395 -2.43 -9.68 -3.06
C GLY A 395 -1.46 -9.41 -4.21
N LEU A 396 -1.86 -8.59 -5.20
CA LEU A 396 -1.07 -8.21 -6.36
C LEU A 396 -0.64 -6.73 -6.27
N MET A 397 -0.05 -6.35 -5.14
CA MET A 397 0.39 -4.98 -4.88
C MET A 397 1.71 -5.02 -4.09
N SER A 398 2.73 -4.29 -4.55
CA SER A 398 3.94 -4.02 -3.76
C SER A 398 3.76 -2.76 -2.92
N SER A 399 4.52 -2.65 -1.82
CA SER A 399 4.54 -1.46 -0.97
C SER A 399 5.98 -1.16 -0.58
N GLU A 400 6.44 0.06 -0.89
CA GLU A 400 7.82 0.49 -0.74
C GLU A 400 7.85 1.88 -0.08
N LEU A 401 8.36 1.98 1.14
CA LEU A 401 8.68 3.24 1.79
C LEU A 401 10.09 3.67 1.37
N VAL A 402 10.21 4.86 0.77
CA VAL A 402 11.49 5.41 0.32
C VAL A 402 11.75 6.76 0.97
N THR A 403 12.95 6.94 1.52
CA THR A 403 13.36 8.22 2.13
C THR A 403 13.58 9.31 1.09
N PRO A 404 13.51 10.60 1.46
CA PRO A 404 13.58 11.72 0.51
C PRO A 404 14.91 11.80 -0.24
N ASP A 405 16.01 11.35 0.39
CA ASP A 405 17.32 11.28 -0.25
C ASP A 405 17.44 10.13 -1.27
N GLY A 406 16.49 9.19 -1.26
CA GLY A 406 16.46 8.00 -2.11
C GLY A 406 17.48 6.93 -1.73
N LYS A 407 18.07 6.99 -0.53
CA LYS A 407 19.14 6.08 -0.09
C LYS A 407 18.67 4.92 0.78
N ILE A 408 17.47 5.04 1.34
CA ILE A 408 16.91 4.06 2.27
C ILE A 408 15.55 3.59 1.75
N ILE A 409 15.33 2.28 1.83
CA ILE A 409 14.06 1.64 1.51
C ILE A 409 13.61 0.73 2.66
N GLU A 410 12.31 0.71 2.89
CA GLU A 410 11.63 -0.38 3.57
C GLU A 410 10.58 -0.96 2.61
N SER A 411 10.65 -2.26 2.33
CA SER A 411 9.69 -2.94 1.45
C SER A 411 8.85 -3.95 2.23
N GLU A 412 7.54 -3.84 2.10
CA GLU A 412 6.57 -4.68 2.80
C GLU A 412 5.55 -5.31 1.84
N ALA A 413 4.94 -6.40 2.29
CA ALA A 413 3.73 -6.91 1.67
C ALA A 413 2.58 -5.90 1.91
N ALA A 414 1.83 -5.55 0.86
CA ALA A 414 0.74 -4.58 0.98
C ALA A 414 -0.49 -5.12 1.75
N HIS A 415 -0.64 -6.44 1.84
CA HIS A 415 -1.77 -7.10 2.52
C HIS A 415 -1.50 -7.36 4.01
N GLY A 416 -2.56 -7.59 4.78
CA GLY A 416 -2.48 -7.98 6.19
C GLY A 416 -2.02 -9.43 6.43
N THR A 417 -2.12 -9.90 7.67
CA THR A 417 -1.57 -11.19 8.15
C THR A 417 -2.39 -12.44 7.80
N VAL A 418 -3.57 -12.24 7.20
CA VAL A 418 -4.50 -13.29 6.75
C VAL A 418 -4.95 -14.24 7.88
N THR A 419 -5.39 -13.66 9.01
CA THR A 419 -5.86 -14.38 10.22
C THR A 419 -6.79 -15.56 9.94
N ARG A 420 -7.75 -15.39 9.01
CA ARG A 420 -8.71 -16.46 8.66
C ARG A 420 -8.00 -17.73 8.22
N HIS A 421 -6.97 -17.61 7.36
CA HIS A 421 -6.22 -18.77 6.88
C HIS A 421 -5.31 -19.33 7.98
N TYR A 422 -4.77 -18.46 8.84
CA TYR A 422 -4.01 -18.91 9.99
C TYR A 422 -4.82 -19.79 10.93
N ARG A 423 -6.10 -19.46 11.19
CA ARG A 423 -6.98 -20.31 12.01
C ARG A 423 -7.23 -21.68 11.41
N GLU A 424 -7.35 -21.77 10.08
CA GLU A 424 -7.47 -23.06 9.40
C GLU A 424 -6.15 -23.85 9.46
N HIS A 425 -5.02 -23.18 9.28
CA HIS A 425 -3.70 -23.79 9.45
C HIS A 425 -3.50 -24.35 10.88
N GLN A 426 -3.91 -23.60 11.92
CA GLN A 426 -3.83 -24.06 13.32
C GLN A 426 -4.64 -25.33 13.58
N LYS A 427 -5.71 -25.58 12.80
CA LYS A 427 -6.52 -26.82 12.87
C LYS A 427 -5.94 -27.96 12.04
N GLY A 428 -4.85 -27.73 11.30
CA GLY A 428 -4.29 -28.68 10.34
C GLY A 428 -5.02 -28.74 8.99
N ASN A 429 -5.92 -27.79 8.71
CA ASN A 429 -6.63 -27.72 7.45
C ASN A 429 -5.77 -27.11 6.35
N GLU A 430 -6.09 -27.46 5.10
CA GLU A 430 -5.43 -26.90 3.91
C GLU A 430 -5.68 -25.39 3.79
N THR A 431 -4.64 -24.65 3.40
CA THR A 431 -4.73 -23.21 3.10
C THR A 431 -4.21 -22.89 1.70
N SER A 432 -4.80 -21.88 1.07
CA SER A 432 -4.35 -21.34 -0.22
C SER A 432 -4.30 -19.82 -0.11
N THR A 433 -3.18 -19.34 0.46
CA THR A 433 -2.88 -17.93 0.69
C THR A 433 -1.89 -17.47 -0.37
N ASN A 434 -2.23 -16.39 -1.07
CA ASN A 434 -1.32 -15.79 -2.04
C ASN A 434 -0.03 -15.31 -1.37
N SER A 435 1.12 -15.65 -1.95
CA SER A 435 2.44 -15.28 -1.44
C SER A 435 3.20 -14.30 -2.35
N ILE A 436 2.61 -13.89 -3.47
CA ILE A 436 3.25 -13.03 -4.48
C ILE A 436 3.70 -11.70 -3.87
N ALA A 437 2.84 -10.98 -3.14
CA ALA A 437 3.23 -9.72 -2.49
C ALA A 437 4.35 -9.90 -1.45
N SER A 438 4.38 -11.03 -0.72
CA SER A 438 5.45 -11.33 0.24
C SER A 438 6.79 -11.64 -0.47
N ILE A 439 6.75 -12.30 -1.63
CA ILE A 439 7.92 -12.50 -2.48
C ILE A 439 8.41 -11.15 -3.02
N TYR A 440 7.48 -10.29 -3.46
CA TYR A 440 7.81 -8.96 -3.98
C TYR A 440 8.43 -8.05 -2.92
N ALA A 441 8.03 -8.15 -1.65
CA ALA A 441 8.70 -7.42 -0.57
C ALA A 441 10.20 -7.75 -0.49
N TRP A 442 10.56 -9.03 -0.62
CA TRP A 442 11.97 -9.45 -0.72
C TRP A 442 12.62 -8.93 -2.00
N THR A 443 12.02 -9.14 -3.17
CA THR A 443 12.65 -8.77 -4.46
C THR A 443 12.89 -7.28 -4.57
N ARG A 444 11.97 -6.43 -4.08
CA ARG A 444 12.12 -4.98 -4.09
C ARG A 444 13.29 -4.52 -3.22
N GLY A 445 13.40 -5.04 -1.99
CA GLY A 445 14.58 -4.82 -1.14
C GLY A 445 15.89 -5.27 -1.78
N LEU A 446 15.91 -6.45 -2.41
CA LEU A 446 17.09 -6.99 -3.11
C LEU A 446 17.47 -6.17 -4.34
N LYS A 447 16.49 -5.69 -5.13
CA LYS A 447 16.75 -4.80 -6.27
C LYS A 447 17.35 -3.48 -5.83
N PHE A 448 16.82 -2.89 -4.76
CA PHE A 448 17.36 -1.67 -4.20
C PHE A 448 18.81 -1.86 -3.72
N ALA A 449 19.06 -2.92 -2.94
CA ALA A 449 20.41 -3.29 -2.51
C ALA A 449 21.34 -3.49 -3.70
N GLY A 450 20.89 -4.23 -4.72
CA GLY A 450 21.67 -4.51 -5.93
C GLY A 450 22.02 -3.24 -6.72
N LYS A 451 21.07 -2.31 -6.89
CA LYS A 451 21.33 -1.02 -7.55
C LYS A 451 22.32 -0.16 -6.76
N ARG A 452 22.13 -0.06 -5.43
CA ARG A 452 23.01 0.70 -4.54
C ARG A 452 24.44 0.17 -4.57
N ASP A 453 24.58 -1.15 -4.64
CA ASP A 453 25.84 -1.88 -4.50
C ASP A 453 26.51 -2.22 -5.86
N GLY A 454 25.91 -1.79 -6.98
CA GLY A 454 26.40 -2.12 -8.33
C GLY A 454 26.39 -3.62 -8.64
N ASN A 455 25.47 -4.38 -8.03
CA ASN A 455 25.37 -5.83 -8.14
C ASN A 455 24.24 -6.26 -9.10
N ASP A 456 24.53 -6.21 -10.40
CA ASP A 456 23.58 -6.58 -11.45
C ASP A 456 23.09 -8.03 -11.37
N ARG A 457 23.91 -8.95 -10.80
CA ARG A 457 23.47 -10.34 -10.56
C ARG A 457 22.33 -10.39 -9.55
N LEU A 458 22.38 -9.59 -8.49
CA LEU A 458 21.34 -9.52 -7.49
C LEU A 458 20.05 -8.90 -8.06
N VAL A 459 20.19 -7.82 -8.84
CA VAL A 459 19.05 -7.20 -9.55
C VAL A 459 18.39 -8.20 -10.49
N GLN A 460 19.19 -8.92 -11.30
CA GLN A 460 18.67 -9.93 -12.22
C GLN A 460 17.99 -11.09 -11.50
N PHE A 461 18.56 -11.56 -10.39
CA PHE A 461 17.95 -12.62 -9.58
C PHE A 461 16.58 -12.21 -9.05
N ALA A 462 16.46 -10.99 -8.51
CA ALA A 462 15.20 -10.46 -8.05
C ALA A 462 14.19 -10.27 -9.20
N ASN A 463 14.63 -9.87 -10.40
CA ASN A 463 13.78 -9.83 -11.60
C ASN A 463 13.29 -11.23 -12.01
N ASP A 464 14.16 -12.24 -11.97
CA ASP A 464 13.80 -13.62 -12.33
C ASP A 464 12.77 -14.20 -11.36
N MET A 465 12.86 -13.86 -10.07
CA MET A 465 11.90 -14.29 -9.04
C MET A 465 10.53 -13.59 -9.18
N GLU A 466 10.51 -12.30 -9.50
CA GLU A 466 9.26 -11.60 -9.85
C GLU A 466 8.63 -12.22 -11.09
N GLN A 467 9.42 -12.46 -12.14
CA GLN A 467 8.92 -13.07 -13.38
C GLN A 467 8.40 -14.49 -13.13
N ALA A 468 9.05 -15.30 -12.28
CA ALA A 468 8.55 -16.63 -11.93
C ALA A 468 7.17 -16.58 -11.24
N CYS A 469 6.89 -15.56 -10.44
CA CYS A 469 5.56 -15.38 -9.84
C CYS A 469 4.49 -15.08 -10.91
N VAL A 470 4.82 -14.24 -11.88
CA VAL A 470 3.92 -13.91 -13.00
C VAL A 470 3.74 -15.11 -13.92
N ASP A 471 4.84 -15.76 -14.34
CA ASP A 471 4.84 -16.94 -15.21
C ASP A 471 4.04 -18.09 -14.60
N ALA A 472 4.13 -18.31 -13.27
CA ALA A 472 3.34 -19.33 -12.58
C ALA A 472 1.83 -19.17 -12.87
N VAL A 473 1.33 -17.94 -12.86
CA VAL A 473 -0.09 -17.66 -13.10
C VAL A 473 -0.37 -17.56 -14.60
N ASP A 474 0.35 -16.69 -15.32
CA ASP A 474 0.08 -16.32 -16.71
C ASP A 474 0.50 -17.39 -17.71
N VAL A 475 1.56 -18.15 -17.45
CA VAL A 475 2.03 -19.21 -18.35
C VAL A 475 1.49 -20.56 -17.90
N ASP A 476 1.73 -20.93 -16.63
CA ASP A 476 1.48 -22.31 -16.17
C ASP A 476 0.06 -22.53 -15.62
N GLY A 477 -0.68 -21.46 -15.31
CA GLY A 477 -2.00 -21.57 -14.69
C GLY A 477 -1.97 -22.11 -13.25
N VAL A 478 -0.80 -22.06 -12.59
CA VAL A 478 -0.61 -22.42 -11.19
C VAL A 478 -0.83 -21.18 -10.33
N MET A 479 -1.89 -21.19 -9.51
CA MET A 479 -2.25 -20.02 -8.73
C MET A 479 -2.97 -20.39 -7.43
N THR A 480 -3.03 -19.44 -6.50
CA THR A 480 -3.78 -19.58 -5.26
C THR A 480 -5.27 -19.27 -5.45
N LYS A 481 -6.06 -19.68 -4.45
CA LYS A 481 -7.53 -19.69 -4.50
C LYS A 481 -8.15 -18.31 -4.74
N ASP A 482 -7.51 -17.24 -4.27
CA ASP A 482 -7.95 -15.87 -4.52
C ASP A 482 -7.90 -15.51 -6.01
N LEU A 483 -6.80 -15.83 -6.70
CA LEU A 483 -6.64 -15.55 -8.12
C LEU A 483 -7.56 -16.44 -8.96
N ALA A 484 -7.67 -17.72 -8.61
CA ALA A 484 -8.58 -18.64 -9.27
C ALA A 484 -10.05 -18.20 -9.13
N LEU A 485 -10.41 -17.65 -7.97
CA LEU A 485 -11.75 -17.08 -7.76
C LEU A 485 -11.98 -15.86 -8.64
N SER A 486 -10.98 -14.97 -8.79
CA SER A 486 -11.07 -13.81 -9.67
C SER A 486 -11.23 -14.21 -11.15
N ILE A 487 -10.56 -15.28 -11.60
CA ILE A 487 -10.62 -15.75 -12.99
C ILE A 487 -11.92 -16.52 -13.29
N HIS A 488 -12.30 -17.46 -12.41
CA HIS A 488 -13.35 -18.42 -12.69
C HIS A 488 -14.69 -18.09 -12.01
N GLY A 489 -14.71 -17.19 -11.04
CA GLY A 489 -15.90 -16.79 -10.29
C GLY A 489 -16.66 -18.00 -9.73
N LYS A 490 -17.97 -18.08 -10.02
CA LYS A 490 -18.84 -19.19 -9.60
C LYS A 490 -18.45 -20.54 -10.20
N ASN A 491 -17.69 -20.55 -11.28
CA ASN A 491 -17.24 -21.77 -11.96
C ASN A 491 -15.88 -22.27 -11.43
N MET A 492 -15.34 -21.66 -10.36
CA MET A 492 -14.10 -22.11 -9.74
C MET A 492 -14.25 -23.54 -9.20
N LYS A 493 -13.29 -24.40 -9.53
CA LYS A 493 -13.21 -25.78 -9.04
C LYS A 493 -11.91 -25.99 -8.24
N ARG A 494 -11.79 -27.14 -7.56
CA ARG A 494 -10.61 -27.44 -6.71
C ARG A 494 -9.33 -27.51 -7.54
N GLU A 495 -9.42 -28.01 -8.77
CA GLU A 495 -8.31 -28.14 -9.72
C GLU A 495 -7.84 -26.82 -10.33
N HIS A 496 -8.52 -25.69 -10.07
CA HIS A 496 -8.10 -24.38 -10.58
C HIS A 496 -7.09 -23.67 -9.67
N TRP A 497 -6.83 -24.20 -8.47
CA TRP A 497 -5.91 -23.58 -7.53
C TRP A 497 -5.09 -24.61 -6.76
N VAL A 498 -3.95 -24.17 -6.24
CA VAL A 498 -3.04 -24.99 -5.43
C VAL A 498 -2.92 -24.45 -4.01
N THR A 499 -2.35 -25.25 -3.11
CA THR A 499 -2.13 -24.81 -1.73
C THR A 499 -1.08 -23.71 -1.66
N THR A 500 -1.01 -23.02 -0.52
CA THR A 500 0.02 -22.02 -0.24
C THR A 500 1.43 -22.58 -0.47
N MET A 501 1.65 -23.83 -0.04
CA MET A 501 2.97 -24.47 -0.08
C MET A 501 3.32 -24.94 -1.49
N ASP A 502 2.35 -25.52 -2.22
CA ASP A 502 2.56 -25.98 -3.59
C ASP A 502 2.85 -24.81 -4.55
N PHE A 503 2.17 -23.66 -4.37
CA PHE A 503 2.47 -22.46 -5.15
C PHE A 503 3.93 -21.99 -4.92
N LEU A 504 4.37 -21.94 -3.66
CA LEU A 504 5.75 -21.56 -3.33
C LEU A 504 6.77 -22.58 -3.85
N ASP A 505 6.45 -23.87 -3.81
CA ASP A 505 7.31 -24.92 -4.39
C ASP A 505 7.43 -24.78 -5.91
N HIS A 506 6.34 -24.46 -6.60
CA HIS A 506 6.34 -24.20 -8.05
C HIS A 506 7.22 -22.99 -8.41
N VAL A 507 7.06 -21.87 -7.69
CA VAL A 507 7.89 -20.67 -7.89
C VAL A 507 9.37 -20.99 -7.61
N ARG A 508 9.68 -21.74 -6.55
CA ARG A 508 11.06 -22.17 -6.24
C ARG A 508 11.66 -22.96 -7.40
N ASP A 509 10.93 -23.90 -7.96
CA ASP A 509 11.45 -24.75 -9.02
C ASP A 509 11.75 -23.92 -10.28
N GLN A 510 10.90 -22.96 -10.63
CA GLN A 510 11.18 -22.02 -11.73
C GLN A 510 12.39 -21.12 -11.47
N VAL A 511 12.48 -20.52 -10.28
CA VAL A 511 13.63 -19.68 -9.90
C VAL A 511 14.93 -20.48 -9.94
N THR A 512 14.91 -21.72 -9.45
CA THR A 512 16.06 -22.63 -9.47
C THR A 512 16.52 -22.91 -10.90
N GLN A 513 15.59 -23.22 -11.80
CA GLN A 513 15.89 -23.46 -13.21
C GLN A 513 16.49 -22.22 -13.89
N LYS A 514 15.88 -21.04 -13.71
CA LYS A 514 16.38 -19.77 -14.27
C LYS A 514 17.78 -19.45 -13.72
N PHE A 515 18.01 -19.64 -12.42
CA PHE A 515 19.30 -19.39 -11.79
C PHE A 515 20.40 -20.30 -12.35
N LEU A 516 20.18 -21.62 -12.40
CA LEU A 516 21.18 -22.57 -12.87
C LEU A 516 21.48 -22.44 -14.36
N ALA A 517 20.47 -22.13 -15.19
CA ALA A 517 20.68 -21.84 -16.61
C ALA A 517 21.67 -20.67 -16.79
N ARG A 518 21.57 -19.62 -15.97
CA ARG A 518 22.49 -18.47 -16.03
C ARG A 518 23.88 -18.77 -15.49
N VAL A 519 23.99 -19.59 -14.46
CA VAL A 519 25.30 -20.01 -13.92
C VAL A 519 26.04 -20.86 -14.95
N ASN A 520 25.34 -21.80 -15.60
CA ASN A 520 25.94 -22.70 -16.58
C ASN A 520 26.28 -22.00 -17.90
N ASN A 521 25.54 -20.98 -18.32
CA ASN A 521 25.83 -20.19 -19.52
C ASN A 521 26.97 -19.15 -19.32
N LYS A 522 27.55 -19.04 -18.12
CA LYS A 522 28.69 -18.18 -17.81
C LYS A 522 30.03 -18.92 -17.70
N LEU A 523 30.00 -20.26 -17.80
CA LEU A 523 31.16 -21.12 -18.01
C LEU A 523 31.33 -21.33 -19.51
#